data_AF-A0A6L8XR82-F1
#
_entry.id   AF-A0A6L8XR82-F1
#
_cell.length_a   1.000
_cell.length_b   1.000
_cell.length_c   1.000
_cell.angle_alpha   90.00
_cell.angle_beta   90.00
_cell.angle_gamma   90.00
#
_symmetry.space_group_name_H-M   'P 1'
#
loop_
_entity.id
_entity.type
_entity.pdbx_description
1 polymer ?
#
loop_
_entity_poly.entity_id
_entity_poly.type
_entity_poly.pdbx_seq_one_letter_code
_entity_poly.pdbx_strand_id
1 'polypeptide(L)'
;MKIGYMTNAFGPLVGAGGGVTSVKDIRYVTMTDDEATLEQITKIGFKSIEVLEGNLTNYADDPQVLIDMLAKYGADMMSVCVGANFIYQDALEDEMVHLRAVAEMAAKVGVKYFVICGGAIRGKGIQPGDVELLAKGLSKAMEITEEYGLVACFHPHLGSIAEKPEEIDALFAASDIKVCPDLAHLKAGGYDPLTFIKKYYDRIAFIHLKDLHDNGTFAPLGTGNVDNKGVIEYVKSKGYDGDWLVECDAWPNDPVADCKQSYEYLKGLLF
;
A
#
# COMPACT_ATOMS: atom_id res chain seq x y z
N MET A 1 -16.43 0.29 -6.53
CA MET A 1 -15.29 0.87 -7.24
C MET A 1 -15.07 2.33 -6.85
N LYS A 2 -13.99 2.56 -6.11
CA LYS A 2 -13.34 3.84 -5.86
C LYS A 2 -11.98 3.86 -6.58
N ILE A 3 -11.48 5.04 -6.89
CA ILE A 3 -10.14 5.25 -7.43
C ILE A 3 -9.47 6.31 -6.56
N GLY A 4 -8.40 5.92 -5.87
CA GLY A 4 -7.66 6.79 -4.98
C GLY A 4 -6.25 7.10 -5.46
N TYR A 5 -5.54 7.91 -4.69
CA TYR A 5 -4.15 8.27 -4.94
C TYR A 5 -3.35 8.20 -3.62
N MET A 6 -2.15 7.62 -3.67
CA MET A 6 -1.28 7.51 -2.50
C MET A 6 -0.52 8.82 -2.23
N THR A 7 -0.45 9.25 -0.98
CA THR A 7 0.19 10.53 -0.61
C THR A 7 1.72 10.47 -0.62
N ASN A 8 2.33 9.28 -0.66
CA ASN A 8 3.79 9.08 -0.66
C ASN A 8 4.53 9.82 -1.79
N ALA A 9 3.86 10.11 -2.90
CA ALA A 9 4.42 10.88 -4.00
C ALA A 9 4.80 12.32 -3.62
N PHE A 10 4.17 12.90 -2.58
CA PHE A 10 4.22 14.32 -2.28
C PHE A 10 5.37 14.75 -1.36
N GLY A 11 6.21 13.81 -0.89
CA GLY A 11 7.32 14.14 -0.01
C GLY A 11 8.29 13.00 0.20
N PRO A 12 9.46 13.27 0.79
CA PRO A 12 10.42 12.22 1.13
C PRO A 12 9.85 11.30 2.20
N LEU A 13 10.20 10.02 2.10
CA LEU A 13 9.74 8.98 3.00
C LEU A 13 10.78 8.77 4.12
N VAL A 14 10.34 8.80 5.37
CA VAL A 14 11.21 8.79 6.56
C VAL A 14 10.67 7.89 7.67
N GLY A 15 11.52 7.54 8.63
CA GLY A 15 11.14 6.88 9.87
C GLY A 15 10.85 7.89 10.99
N ALA A 16 9.82 7.64 11.81
CA ALA A 16 9.59 8.40 13.02
C ALA A 16 10.60 8.07 14.13
N GLY A 17 10.95 9.08 14.95
CA GLY A 17 11.96 8.94 16.00
C GLY A 17 11.60 7.98 17.15
N GLY A 18 10.32 7.66 17.34
CA GLY A 18 9.88 6.70 18.37
C GLY A 18 10.48 5.30 18.19
N GLY A 19 10.75 4.91 16.94
CA GLY A 19 11.41 3.64 16.62
C GLY A 19 12.82 3.49 17.19
N VAL A 20 13.45 4.59 17.63
CA VAL A 20 14.77 4.56 18.29
C VAL A 20 14.69 3.89 19.67
N THR A 21 13.56 4.04 20.36
CA THR A 21 13.41 3.57 21.75
C THR A 21 12.52 2.34 21.87
N SER A 22 11.64 2.07 20.89
CA SER A 22 10.77 0.89 20.90
C SER A 22 10.33 0.49 19.50
N VAL A 23 10.31 -0.82 19.23
CA VAL A 23 9.86 -1.39 17.95
C VAL A 23 8.41 -1.03 17.67
N LYS A 24 7.54 -1.06 18.70
CA LYS A 24 6.11 -0.74 18.56
C LYS A 24 5.85 0.71 18.11
N ASP A 25 6.87 1.57 18.17
CA ASP A 25 6.82 2.99 17.82
C ASP A 25 7.56 3.31 16.50
N ILE A 26 8.03 2.29 15.78
CA ILE A 26 8.52 2.43 14.40
C ILE A 26 7.34 2.87 13.53
N ARG A 27 7.49 3.99 12.82
CA ARG A 27 6.51 4.48 11.85
C ARG A 27 7.22 4.88 10.57
N TYR A 28 6.58 4.59 9.46
CA TYR A 28 6.91 5.11 8.15
C TYR A 28 6.04 6.32 7.85
N VAL A 29 6.65 7.42 7.40
CA VAL A 29 6.00 8.72 7.24
C VAL A 29 6.41 9.34 5.92
N THR A 30 5.43 9.88 5.20
CA THR A 30 5.68 10.83 4.11
C THR A 30 5.78 12.22 4.72
N MET A 31 6.93 12.88 4.57
CA MET A 31 7.10 14.26 4.99
C MET A 31 6.41 15.21 4.02
N THR A 32 5.14 15.49 4.26
CA THR A 32 4.35 16.44 3.49
C THR A 32 3.43 17.25 4.41
N ASP A 33 2.83 18.30 3.86
CA ASP A 33 1.65 18.93 4.45
C ASP A 33 0.43 18.11 4.04
N ASP A 34 -0.11 17.33 4.99
CA ASP A 34 -1.20 16.38 4.73
C ASP A 34 -2.45 17.09 4.18
N GLU A 35 -2.79 18.29 4.68
CA GLU A 35 -3.97 19.02 4.21
C GLU A 35 -3.76 19.60 2.81
N ALA A 36 -2.60 20.22 2.56
CA ALA A 36 -2.29 20.76 1.23
C ALA A 36 -2.21 19.64 0.19
N THR A 37 -1.66 18.48 0.55
CA THR A 37 -1.60 17.28 -0.31
C THR A 37 -3.00 16.79 -0.65
N LEU A 38 -3.87 16.64 0.36
CA LEU A 38 -5.25 16.22 0.17
C LEU A 38 -6.01 17.21 -0.74
N GLU A 39 -5.84 18.51 -0.53
CA GLU A 39 -6.45 19.54 -1.38
C GLU A 39 -5.99 19.39 -2.84
N GLN A 40 -4.69 19.20 -3.09
CA GLN A 40 -4.14 19.05 -4.43
C GLN A 40 -4.69 17.81 -5.15
N ILE A 41 -4.68 16.66 -4.48
CA ILE A 41 -5.22 15.40 -5.00
C ILE A 41 -6.72 15.54 -5.34
N THR A 42 -7.50 16.14 -4.43
CA THR A 42 -8.95 16.28 -4.59
C THR A 42 -9.36 17.31 -5.63
N LYS A 43 -8.54 18.33 -5.87
CA LYS A 43 -8.68 19.29 -6.99
C LYS A 43 -8.46 18.64 -8.35
N ILE A 44 -7.57 17.65 -8.44
CA ILE A 44 -7.32 16.91 -9.69
C ILE A 44 -8.49 15.98 -10.01
N GLY A 45 -9.07 15.32 -9.00
CA GLY A 45 -10.33 14.60 -9.13
C GLY A 45 -10.44 13.31 -8.32
N PHE A 46 -9.34 12.81 -7.75
CA PHE A 46 -9.39 11.66 -6.85
C PHE A 46 -10.12 12.02 -5.55
N LYS A 47 -10.95 11.11 -5.04
CA LYS A 47 -11.76 11.33 -3.83
C LYS A 47 -11.46 10.35 -2.70
N SER A 48 -10.43 9.54 -2.88
CA SER A 48 -9.94 8.65 -1.84
C SER A 48 -8.42 8.69 -1.81
N ILE A 49 -7.82 8.51 -0.63
CA ILE A 49 -6.37 8.49 -0.47
C ILE A 49 -5.89 7.26 0.29
N GLU A 50 -4.64 6.88 0.04
CA GLU A 50 -3.86 6.01 0.91
C GLU A 50 -2.74 6.82 1.57
N VAL A 51 -2.45 6.50 2.83
CA VAL A 51 -1.34 7.10 3.57
C VAL A 51 -0.48 6.02 4.21
N LEU A 52 0.74 6.38 4.58
CA LEU A 52 1.56 5.57 5.48
C LEU A 52 1.04 5.68 6.92
N GLU A 53 1.31 4.66 7.72
CA GLU A 53 0.77 4.54 9.08
C GLU A 53 1.22 5.66 10.01
N GLY A 54 2.40 6.24 9.77
CA GLY A 54 2.86 7.40 10.51
C GLY A 54 2.02 8.65 10.26
N ASN A 55 1.67 8.93 9.00
CA ASN A 55 0.77 10.05 8.66
C ASN A 55 -0.62 9.84 9.30
N LEU A 56 -1.14 8.61 9.29
CA LEU A 56 -2.41 8.30 9.96
C LEU A 56 -2.33 8.52 11.48
N THR A 57 -1.28 7.98 12.12
CA THR A 57 -1.18 7.97 13.59
C THR A 57 -0.75 9.31 14.19
N ASN A 58 -0.32 10.29 13.38
CA ASN A 58 -0.16 11.68 13.82
C ASN A 58 -1.45 12.29 14.39
N TYR A 59 -2.61 11.75 14.01
CA TYR A 59 -3.93 12.17 14.48
C TYR A 59 -4.53 11.26 15.56
N ALA A 60 -3.73 10.36 16.16
CA ALA A 60 -4.24 9.38 17.13
C ALA A 60 -4.83 10.04 18.39
N ASP A 61 -4.26 11.17 18.83
CA ASP A 61 -4.73 11.91 20.01
C ASP A 61 -6.06 12.65 19.76
N ASP A 62 -6.29 13.10 18.53
CA ASP A 62 -7.54 13.74 18.11
C ASP A 62 -7.91 13.37 16.66
N PRO A 63 -8.57 12.20 16.47
CA PRO A 63 -8.95 11.73 15.15
C PRO A 63 -9.94 12.66 14.43
N GLN A 64 -10.66 13.52 15.16
CA GLN A 64 -11.63 14.43 14.58
C GLN A 64 -10.97 15.42 13.62
N VAL A 65 -9.71 15.79 13.86
CA VAL A 65 -8.94 16.68 12.98
C VAL A 65 -8.83 16.08 11.57
N LEU A 66 -8.49 14.80 11.45
CA LEU A 66 -8.39 14.13 10.15
C LEU A 66 -9.77 13.91 9.52
N ILE A 67 -10.78 13.55 10.32
CA ILE A 67 -12.16 13.38 9.85
C ILE A 67 -12.72 14.68 9.25
N ASP A 68 -12.55 15.80 9.94
CA ASP A 68 -13.00 17.12 9.49
C ASP A 68 -12.24 17.57 8.24
N MET A 69 -10.94 17.28 8.17
CA MET A 69 -10.11 17.54 6.99
C MET A 69 -10.62 16.77 5.77
N LEU A 70 -10.87 15.47 5.90
CA LEU A 70 -11.43 14.65 4.82
C LEU A 70 -12.81 15.15 4.38
N ALA A 71 -13.68 15.48 5.34
CA ALA A 71 -15.01 16.01 5.07
C ALA A 71 -14.96 17.36 4.32
N LYS A 72 -14.04 18.25 4.69
CA LYS A 72 -13.83 19.55 4.05
C LYS A 72 -13.55 19.42 2.55
N TYR A 73 -12.80 18.40 2.12
CA TYR A 73 -12.46 18.18 0.72
C TYR A 73 -13.32 17.12 0.01
N GLY A 74 -14.33 16.58 0.71
CA GLY A 74 -15.21 15.53 0.20
C GLY A 74 -14.42 14.27 -0.18
N ALA A 75 -13.43 13.91 0.64
CA ALA A 75 -12.56 12.77 0.44
C ALA A 75 -12.76 11.69 1.51
N ASP A 76 -12.23 10.49 1.26
CA ASP A 76 -12.21 9.40 2.23
C ASP A 76 -10.84 8.68 2.28
N MET A 77 -10.62 7.94 3.36
CA MET A 77 -9.45 7.08 3.53
C MET A 77 -9.73 5.72 2.89
N MET A 78 -9.09 5.42 1.76
CA MET A 78 -9.21 4.10 1.14
C MET A 78 -8.49 3.05 1.97
N SER A 79 -7.25 3.36 2.33
CA SER A 79 -6.30 2.39 2.84
C SER A 79 -5.22 3.05 3.70
N VAL A 80 -4.55 2.23 4.50
CA VAL A 80 -3.31 2.59 5.19
C VAL A 80 -2.26 1.53 4.89
N CYS A 81 -1.04 1.96 4.62
CA CYS A 81 0.11 1.10 4.39
C CYS A 81 0.97 1.02 5.66
N VAL A 82 1.37 -0.20 6.05
CA VAL A 82 2.12 -0.55 7.27
C VAL A 82 3.24 -1.54 6.93
N GLY A 83 4.44 -1.33 7.47
CA GLY A 83 5.55 -2.29 7.33
C GLY A 83 5.38 -3.56 8.18
N ALA A 84 6.05 -4.65 7.79
CA ALA A 84 6.00 -5.92 8.51
C ALA A 84 7.39 -6.49 8.84
N ASN A 85 7.78 -6.41 10.12
CA ASN A 85 9.01 -7.03 10.63
C ASN A 85 8.74 -8.42 11.26
N PHE A 86 7.71 -9.12 10.80
CA PHE A 86 7.16 -10.31 11.48
C PHE A 86 8.10 -11.51 11.57
N ILE A 87 9.20 -11.52 10.82
CA ILE A 87 10.23 -12.57 10.90
C ILE A 87 11.06 -12.48 12.20
N TYR A 88 11.02 -11.35 12.91
CA TYR A 88 11.73 -11.14 14.18
C TYR A 88 10.81 -11.46 15.35
N GLN A 89 10.92 -12.68 15.89
CA GLN A 89 9.98 -13.17 16.90
C GLN A 89 10.06 -12.40 18.23
N ASP A 90 11.24 -11.92 18.62
CA ASP A 90 11.42 -11.09 19.82
C ASP A 90 10.73 -9.73 19.71
N ALA A 91 10.46 -9.26 18.48
CA ALA A 91 9.78 -8.01 18.17
C ALA A 91 8.28 -8.21 17.86
N LEU A 92 7.83 -9.46 17.69
CA LEU A 92 6.50 -9.73 17.14
C LEU A 92 5.37 -9.22 18.05
N GLU A 93 5.54 -9.30 19.37
CA GLU A 93 4.54 -8.76 20.31
C GLU A 93 4.38 -7.24 20.15
N ASP A 94 5.49 -6.51 20.09
CA ASP A 94 5.51 -5.07 19.87
C ASP A 94 4.95 -4.67 18.49
N GLU A 95 5.24 -5.45 17.45
CA GLU A 95 4.63 -5.27 16.11
C GLU A 95 3.11 -5.45 16.18
N MET A 96 2.59 -6.44 16.92
CA MET A 96 1.14 -6.62 17.07
C MET A 96 0.49 -5.49 17.89
N VAL A 97 1.19 -4.95 18.90
CA VAL A 97 0.74 -3.75 19.63
C VAL A 97 0.64 -2.56 18.67
N HIS A 98 1.65 -2.38 17.82
CA HIS A 98 1.64 -1.34 16.80
C HIS A 98 0.48 -1.52 15.82
N LEU A 99 0.34 -2.70 15.21
CA LEU A 99 -0.72 -2.99 14.24
C LEU A 99 -2.10 -2.72 14.82
N ARG A 100 -2.34 -3.12 16.08
CA ARG A 100 -3.62 -2.86 16.76
C ARG A 100 -3.91 -1.37 16.90
N ALA A 101 -2.92 -0.56 17.27
CA ALA A 101 -3.08 0.88 17.36
C ALA A 101 -3.37 1.53 15.99
N VAL A 102 -2.70 1.08 14.92
CA VAL A 102 -2.99 1.57 13.56
C VAL A 102 -4.38 1.11 13.12
N ALA A 103 -4.76 -0.14 13.36
CA ALA A 103 -6.06 -0.68 12.98
C ALA A 103 -7.21 0.06 13.69
N GLU A 104 -7.06 0.34 14.99
CA GLU A 104 -8.02 1.15 15.74
C GLU A 104 -8.17 2.55 15.13
N MET A 105 -7.06 3.23 14.84
CA MET A 105 -7.09 4.56 14.23
C MET A 105 -7.69 4.53 12.81
N ALA A 106 -7.32 3.52 12.02
CA ALA A 106 -7.83 3.31 10.67
C ALA A 106 -9.35 3.12 10.66
N ALA A 107 -9.89 2.33 11.59
CA ALA A 107 -11.32 2.15 11.76
C ALA A 107 -12.05 3.43 12.16
N LYS A 108 -11.47 4.26 13.04
CA LYS A 108 -12.05 5.56 13.45
C LYS A 108 -12.25 6.52 12.27
N VAL A 109 -11.38 6.46 11.26
CA VAL A 109 -11.45 7.33 10.08
C VAL A 109 -12.02 6.63 8.83
N GLY A 110 -12.59 5.43 8.99
CA GLY A 110 -13.33 4.73 7.95
C GLY A 110 -12.46 4.09 6.85
N VAL A 111 -11.21 3.72 7.16
CA VAL A 111 -10.35 2.94 6.25
C VAL A 111 -11.02 1.61 5.91
N LYS A 112 -10.86 1.15 4.66
CA LYS A 112 -11.32 -0.17 4.22
C LYS A 112 -10.20 -1.21 4.17
N TYR A 113 -9.04 -0.86 3.61
CA TYR A 113 -7.93 -1.80 3.40
C TYR A 113 -6.74 -1.49 4.31
N PHE A 114 -6.21 -2.53 4.94
CA PHE A 114 -5.00 -2.46 5.76
C PHE A 114 -3.87 -3.16 5.01
N VAL A 115 -3.02 -2.36 4.36
CA VAL A 115 -1.98 -2.85 3.45
C VAL A 115 -0.74 -3.17 4.26
N ILE A 116 -0.37 -4.43 4.28
CA ILE A 116 0.88 -4.90 4.87
C ILE A 116 1.91 -4.93 3.76
N CYS A 117 2.81 -3.95 3.78
CA CYS A 117 3.76 -3.71 2.71
C CYS A 117 5.09 -4.42 2.95
N GLY A 118 5.50 -5.19 1.94
CA GLY A 118 6.77 -5.87 1.89
C GLY A 118 6.95 -6.87 3.02
N GLY A 119 8.12 -6.85 3.65
CA GLY A 119 8.47 -7.80 4.69
C GLY A 119 9.97 -7.79 4.87
N ALA A 120 10.40 -7.82 6.13
CA ALA A 120 11.81 -7.61 6.44
C ALA A 120 12.73 -8.66 5.81
N ILE A 121 13.91 -8.22 5.39
CA ILE A 121 15.04 -9.07 5.06
C ILE A 121 16.07 -8.92 6.17
N ARG A 122 16.62 -10.04 6.66
CA ARG A 122 17.70 -10.00 7.64
C ARG A 122 18.98 -9.45 7.01
N GLY A 123 19.89 -8.91 7.81
CA GLY A 123 21.21 -8.49 7.30
C GLY A 123 22.03 -9.61 6.64
N LYS A 124 21.68 -10.89 6.86
CA LYS A 124 22.28 -12.07 6.21
C LYS A 124 21.49 -12.57 4.99
N GLY A 125 20.52 -11.79 4.51
CA GLY A 125 19.54 -12.22 3.50
C GLY A 125 18.44 -13.10 4.09
N ILE A 126 17.52 -13.52 3.21
CA ILE A 126 16.39 -14.40 3.54
C ILE A 126 16.93 -15.75 4.04
N GLN A 127 16.45 -16.21 5.20
CA GLN A 127 16.84 -17.49 5.79
C GLN A 127 15.73 -18.54 5.64
N PRO A 128 16.06 -19.85 5.68
CA PRO A 128 15.06 -20.89 5.78
C PRO A 128 14.13 -20.67 6.97
N GLY A 129 12.82 -20.75 6.76
CA GLY A 129 11.82 -20.49 7.81
C GLY A 129 11.26 -19.07 7.83
N ASP A 130 11.91 -18.10 7.18
CA ASP A 130 11.46 -16.69 7.26
C ASP A 130 10.10 -16.47 6.58
N VAL A 131 9.81 -17.18 5.48
CA VAL A 131 8.50 -17.11 4.80
C VAL A 131 7.39 -17.65 5.70
N GLU A 132 7.64 -18.76 6.40
CA GLU A 132 6.68 -19.34 7.35
C GLU A 132 6.47 -18.45 8.58
N LEU A 133 7.51 -17.75 9.03
CA LEU A 133 7.38 -16.76 10.11
C LEU A 133 6.57 -15.54 9.66
N LEU A 134 6.83 -15.03 8.46
CA LEU A 134 6.02 -13.95 7.88
C LEU A 134 4.55 -14.38 7.74
N ALA A 135 4.28 -15.55 7.17
CA ALA A 135 2.92 -16.07 7.01
C ALA A 135 2.16 -16.20 8.35
N LYS A 136 2.84 -16.66 9.41
CA LYS A 136 2.27 -16.69 10.77
C LYS A 136 1.98 -15.29 11.30
N GLY A 137 2.87 -14.33 11.08
CA GLY A 137 2.64 -12.93 11.44
C GLY A 137 1.46 -12.31 10.69
N LEU A 138 1.34 -12.59 9.38
CA LEU A 138 0.21 -12.15 8.56
C LEU A 138 -1.11 -12.73 9.06
N SER A 139 -1.11 -13.98 9.54
CA SER A 139 -2.30 -14.59 10.14
C SER A 139 -2.77 -13.83 11.39
N LYS A 140 -1.84 -13.45 12.27
CA LYS A 140 -2.14 -12.59 13.44
C LYS A 140 -2.59 -11.19 13.04
N ALA A 141 -1.98 -10.62 12.00
CA ALA A 141 -2.40 -9.32 11.49
C ALA A 141 -3.84 -9.36 10.94
N MET A 142 -4.21 -10.44 10.24
CA MET A 142 -5.60 -10.65 9.79
C MET A 142 -6.58 -10.69 10.97
N GLU A 143 -6.27 -11.49 12.01
CA GLU A 143 -7.09 -11.56 13.24
C GLU A 143 -7.31 -10.16 13.84
N ILE A 144 -6.24 -9.38 13.99
CA ILE A 144 -6.33 -8.00 14.52
C ILE A 144 -7.21 -7.13 13.61
N THR A 145 -6.97 -7.12 12.30
CA THR A 145 -7.71 -6.26 11.36
C THR A 145 -9.19 -6.63 11.27
N GLU A 146 -9.54 -7.92 11.41
CA GLU A 146 -10.92 -8.39 11.41
C GLU A 146 -11.70 -7.87 12.63
N GLU A 147 -11.06 -7.78 13.80
CA GLU A 147 -11.67 -7.16 15.01
C GLU A 147 -12.12 -5.71 14.76
N TYR A 148 -11.47 -5.00 13.83
CA TYR A 148 -11.77 -3.62 13.46
C TYR A 148 -12.55 -3.48 12.13
N GLY A 149 -12.98 -4.60 11.53
CA GLY A 149 -13.72 -4.60 10.27
C GLY A 149 -12.90 -4.18 9.04
N LEU A 150 -11.57 -4.29 9.11
CA LEU A 150 -10.65 -3.93 8.05
C LEU A 150 -10.30 -5.15 7.20
N VAL A 151 -9.95 -4.93 5.93
CA VAL A 151 -9.47 -5.98 5.03
C VAL A 151 -7.94 -5.92 4.97
N ALA A 152 -7.26 -6.84 5.67
CA ALA A 152 -5.83 -7.00 5.53
C ALA A 152 -5.45 -7.58 4.15
N CYS A 153 -4.43 -7.01 3.54
CA CYS A 153 -3.86 -7.50 2.30
C CYS A 153 -2.35 -7.27 2.25
N PHE A 154 -1.64 -8.18 1.62
CA PHE A 154 -0.20 -8.11 1.44
C PHE A 154 0.15 -7.39 0.13
N HIS A 155 1.11 -6.47 0.18
CA HIS A 155 1.65 -5.77 -0.98
C HIS A 155 3.08 -6.24 -1.23
N PRO A 156 3.32 -7.11 -2.25
CA PRO A 156 4.67 -7.49 -2.67
C PRO A 156 5.47 -6.25 -3.08
N HIS A 157 6.69 -6.13 -2.57
CA HIS A 157 7.48 -4.90 -2.69
C HIS A 157 8.94 -5.20 -3.02
N LEU A 158 9.58 -4.27 -3.75
CA LEU A 158 11.02 -4.33 -4.04
C LEU A 158 11.85 -4.21 -2.75
N GLY A 159 12.94 -4.95 -2.66
CA GLY A 159 13.82 -5.00 -1.50
C GLY A 159 13.23 -5.74 -0.29
N SER A 160 12.17 -6.52 -0.49
CA SER A 160 11.49 -7.28 0.58
C SER A 160 11.66 -8.78 0.43
N ILE A 161 11.27 -9.53 1.47
CA ILE A 161 11.27 -11.00 1.45
C ILE A 161 10.37 -11.63 0.36
N ALA A 162 9.45 -10.86 -0.21
CA ALA A 162 8.55 -11.28 -1.28
C ALA A 162 8.63 -10.31 -2.47
N GLU A 163 9.78 -10.34 -3.15
CA GLU A 163 10.06 -9.52 -4.34
C GLU A 163 9.91 -10.34 -5.63
N LYS A 164 10.51 -11.53 -5.67
CA LYS A 164 10.58 -12.36 -6.88
C LYS A 164 9.39 -13.30 -7.03
N PRO A 165 9.09 -13.81 -8.24
CA PRO A 165 7.98 -14.71 -8.46
C PRO A 165 7.92 -15.91 -7.52
N GLU A 166 9.05 -16.60 -7.31
CA GLU A 166 9.15 -17.76 -6.43
C GLU A 166 8.96 -17.42 -4.94
N GLU A 167 9.40 -16.23 -4.53
CA GLU A 167 9.29 -15.76 -3.14
C GLU A 167 7.86 -15.36 -2.81
N ILE A 168 7.23 -14.62 -3.73
CA ILE A 168 5.81 -14.27 -3.66
C ILE A 168 4.97 -15.55 -3.67
N ASP A 169 5.21 -16.47 -4.60
CA ASP A 169 4.48 -17.73 -4.67
C ASP A 169 4.60 -18.57 -3.40
N ALA A 170 5.79 -18.63 -2.80
CA ALA A 170 5.99 -19.34 -1.54
C ALA A 170 5.19 -18.71 -0.40
N LEU A 171 5.17 -17.38 -0.29
CA LEU A 171 4.39 -16.68 0.73
C LEU A 171 2.88 -16.90 0.57
N PHE A 172 2.38 -16.77 -0.66
CA PHE A 172 0.97 -16.95 -0.96
C PHE A 172 0.52 -18.42 -0.82
N ALA A 173 1.42 -19.38 -0.98
CA ALA A 173 1.16 -20.79 -0.65
C ALA A 173 1.14 -21.05 0.86
N ALA A 174 1.90 -20.29 1.65
CA ALA A 174 1.99 -20.45 3.10
C ALA A 174 0.95 -19.63 3.90
N SER A 175 0.15 -18.78 3.24
CA SER A 175 -0.78 -17.86 3.90
C SER A 175 -2.09 -17.68 3.13
N ASP A 176 -3.16 -17.37 3.86
CA ASP A 176 -4.49 -17.06 3.29
C ASP A 176 -4.71 -15.56 3.02
N ILE A 177 -3.70 -14.72 3.26
CA ILE A 177 -3.77 -13.26 3.12
C ILE A 177 -4.23 -12.85 1.72
N LYS A 178 -5.11 -11.85 1.63
CA LYS A 178 -5.43 -11.22 0.33
C LYS A 178 -4.22 -10.48 -0.24
N VAL A 179 -4.23 -10.16 -1.52
CA VAL A 179 -3.18 -9.38 -2.17
C VAL A 179 -3.64 -7.99 -2.55
N CYS A 180 -2.77 -7.01 -2.35
CA CYS A 180 -2.78 -5.73 -3.02
C CYS A 180 -1.61 -5.70 -4.02
N PRO A 181 -1.82 -6.11 -5.28
CA PRO A 181 -0.75 -6.14 -6.26
C PRO A 181 -0.44 -4.72 -6.71
N ASP A 182 0.84 -4.36 -6.70
CA ASP A 182 1.37 -3.20 -7.42
C ASP A 182 2.04 -3.66 -8.71
N LEU A 183 1.54 -3.12 -9.83
CA LEU A 183 1.95 -3.59 -11.14
C LEU A 183 3.40 -3.22 -11.49
N ALA A 184 3.94 -2.12 -10.95
CA ALA A 184 5.33 -1.72 -11.19
C ALA A 184 6.29 -2.50 -10.30
N HIS A 185 5.97 -2.72 -9.02
CA HIS A 185 6.76 -3.55 -8.11
C HIS A 185 6.85 -4.99 -8.62
N LEU A 186 5.71 -5.58 -9.04
CA LEU A 186 5.70 -6.92 -9.65
C LEU A 186 6.63 -6.97 -10.88
N LYS A 187 6.47 -6.00 -11.80
CA LYS A 187 7.30 -5.95 -13.01
C LYS A 187 8.79 -5.81 -12.67
N ALA A 188 9.14 -4.91 -11.75
CA ALA A 188 10.52 -4.67 -11.34
C ALA A 188 11.14 -5.89 -10.64
N GLY A 189 10.36 -6.64 -9.85
CA GLY A 189 10.76 -7.91 -9.23
C GLY A 189 10.82 -9.09 -10.22
N GLY A 190 10.48 -8.88 -11.50
CA GLY A 190 10.52 -9.89 -12.55
C GLY A 190 9.24 -10.74 -12.66
N TYR A 191 8.16 -10.38 -11.96
CA TYR A 191 6.86 -11.02 -12.11
C TYR A 191 6.02 -10.25 -13.15
N ASP A 192 5.69 -10.90 -14.27
CA ASP A 192 4.72 -10.35 -15.23
C ASP A 192 3.38 -10.03 -14.52
N PRO A 193 2.93 -8.77 -14.48
CA PRO A 193 1.77 -8.37 -13.68
C PRO A 193 0.47 -9.06 -14.14
N LEU A 194 0.27 -9.23 -15.44
CA LEU A 194 -0.93 -9.89 -15.95
C LEU A 194 -0.98 -11.39 -15.57
N THR A 195 0.18 -12.06 -15.62
CA THR A 195 0.32 -13.45 -15.15
C THR A 195 0.05 -13.56 -13.66
N PHE A 196 0.56 -12.64 -12.85
CA PHE A 196 0.28 -12.57 -11.41
C PHE A 196 -1.23 -12.42 -11.16
N ILE A 197 -1.86 -11.41 -11.77
CA ILE A 197 -3.28 -11.10 -11.62
C ILE A 197 -4.16 -12.29 -12.03
N LYS A 198 -3.83 -12.99 -13.11
CA LYS A 198 -4.53 -14.21 -13.52
C LYS A 198 -4.46 -15.32 -12.48
N LYS A 199 -3.29 -15.50 -11.87
CA LYS A 199 -3.04 -16.58 -10.89
C LYS A 199 -3.73 -16.31 -9.56
N TYR A 200 -3.70 -15.06 -9.10
CA TYR A 200 -4.18 -14.67 -7.77
C TYR A 200 -5.49 -13.86 -7.80
N TYR A 201 -6.25 -13.93 -8.90
CA TYR A 201 -7.46 -13.14 -9.11
C TYR A 201 -8.42 -13.18 -7.91
N ASP A 202 -8.69 -14.38 -7.38
CA ASP A 202 -9.61 -14.58 -6.25
C ASP A 202 -9.07 -14.09 -4.91
N ARG A 203 -7.77 -13.78 -4.84
CA ARG A 203 -7.09 -13.24 -3.64
C ARG A 203 -7.02 -11.70 -3.66
N ILE A 204 -7.36 -11.03 -4.76
CA ILE A 204 -7.20 -9.57 -4.89
C ILE A 204 -8.14 -8.84 -3.93
N ALA A 205 -7.59 -7.98 -3.06
CA ALA A 205 -8.37 -7.06 -2.23
C ALA A 205 -8.70 -5.77 -3.01
N PHE A 206 -7.66 -5.12 -3.53
CA PHE A 206 -7.72 -3.98 -4.43
C PHE A 206 -6.38 -3.89 -5.18
N ILE A 207 -6.26 -3.03 -6.21
CA ILE A 207 -5.07 -3.00 -7.08
C ILE A 207 -4.38 -1.63 -7.00
N HIS A 208 -3.06 -1.66 -6.82
CA HIS A 208 -2.18 -0.51 -6.98
C HIS A 208 -1.76 -0.38 -8.46
N LEU A 209 -2.06 0.76 -9.07
CA LEU A 209 -1.67 1.14 -10.41
C LEU A 209 -0.45 2.04 -10.32
N LYS A 210 0.67 1.53 -10.82
CA LYS A 210 1.95 2.22 -10.87
C LYS A 210 2.64 1.87 -12.17
N ASP A 211 3.49 2.78 -12.65
CA ASP A 211 4.24 2.59 -13.89
C ASP A 211 5.74 2.57 -13.63
N LEU A 212 6.49 2.07 -14.62
CA LEU A 212 7.92 1.84 -14.52
C LEU A 212 8.60 2.17 -15.85
N HIS A 213 9.59 3.06 -15.81
CA HIS A 213 10.49 3.34 -16.93
C HIS A 213 11.53 2.21 -17.09
N ASP A 214 12.11 2.08 -18.29
CA ASP A 214 13.12 1.03 -18.58
C ASP A 214 14.41 1.16 -17.77
N ASN A 215 14.70 2.35 -17.25
CA ASN A 215 15.83 2.61 -16.36
C ASN A 215 15.56 2.16 -14.90
N GLY A 216 14.39 1.60 -14.61
CA GLY A 216 13.98 1.13 -13.29
C GLY A 216 13.41 2.20 -12.36
N THR A 217 13.21 3.43 -12.83
CA THR A 217 12.54 4.47 -12.03
C THR A 217 11.02 4.34 -12.13
N PHE A 218 10.34 4.46 -10.99
CA PHE A 218 8.89 4.55 -10.95
C PHE A 218 8.40 5.81 -11.65
N ALA A 219 7.19 5.71 -12.20
CA ALA A 219 6.71 6.67 -13.16
C ALA A 219 5.20 6.93 -13.01
N PRO A 220 4.74 8.16 -13.34
CA PRO A 220 3.32 8.44 -13.48
C PRO A 220 2.68 7.55 -14.54
N LEU A 221 1.40 7.22 -14.38
CA LEU A 221 0.72 6.30 -15.27
C LEU A 221 0.73 6.78 -16.74
N GLY A 222 1.04 5.85 -17.64
CA GLY A 222 1.08 6.08 -19.07
C GLY A 222 2.38 6.71 -19.58
N THR A 223 3.37 6.88 -18.70
CA THR A 223 4.70 7.37 -19.08
C THR A 223 5.77 6.28 -19.04
N GLY A 224 5.46 5.12 -18.47
CA GLY A 224 6.33 3.95 -18.45
C GLY A 224 5.79 2.81 -19.32
N ASN A 225 6.29 1.61 -19.02
CA ASN A 225 6.15 0.44 -19.87
C ASN A 225 5.36 -0.69 -19.19
N VAL A 226 4.71 -0.46 -18.05
CA VAL A 226 3.83 -1.46 -17.42
C VAL A 226 2.51 -1.53 -18.20
N ASP A 227 2.04 -2.73 -18.54
CA ASP A 227 0.76 -2.93 -19.25
C ASP A 227 -0.46 -2.76 -18.32
N ASN A 228 -0.59 -1.55 -17.75
CA ASN A 228 -1.71 -1.16 -16.89
C ASN A 228 -3.06 -1.35 -17.61
N LYS A 229 -3.13 -0.95 -18.88
CA LYS A 229 -4.34 -1.09 -19.70
C LYS A 229 -4.77 -2.54 -19.87
N GLY A 230 -3.85 -3.44 -20.24
CA GLY A 230 -4.16 -4.86 -20.41
C GLY A 230 -4.62 -5.53 -19.11
N VAL A 231 -4.03 -5.15 -17.96
CA VAL A 231 -4.50 -5.60 -16.64
C VAL A 231 -5.92 -5.11 -16.34
N ILE A 232 -6.18 -3.81 -16.53
CA ILE A 232 -7.51 -3.20 -16.32
C ILE A 232 -8.57 -3.89 -17.20
N GLU A 233 -8.29 -4.06 -18.50
CA GLU A 233 -9.20 -4.72 -19.44
C GLU A 233 -9.45 -6.18 -19.05
N TYR A 234 -8.40 -6.91 -18.64
CA TYR A 234 -8.54 -8.29 -18.19
C TYR A 234 -9.43 -8.41 -16.96
N VAL A 235 -9.17 -7.67 -15.88
CA VAL A 235 -9.99 -7.83 -14.66
C VAL A 235 -11.41 -7.33 -14.86
N LYS A 236 -11.63 -6.27 -15.66
CA LYS A 236 -12.99 -5.84 -16.04
C LYS A 236 -13.72 -6.92 -16.84
N SER A 237 -13.03 -7.64 -17.73
CA SER A 237 -13.63 -8.78 -18.46
C SER A 237 -14.05 -9.94 -17.55
N LYS A 238 -13.45 -10.03 -16.36
CA LYS A 238 -13.79 -10.99 -15.30
C LYS A 238 -14.84 -10.47 -14.31
N GLY A 239 -15.35 -9.26 -14.52
CA GLY A 239 -16.37 -8.65 -13.67
C GLY A 239 -15.82 -8.04 -12.37
N TYR A 240 -14.52 -7.72 -12.31
CA TYR A 240 -13.93 -7.03 -11.16
C TYR A 240 -14.57 -5.65 -10.95
N ASP A 241 -15.11 -5.42 -9.76
CA ASP A 241 -15.78 -4.19 -9.32
C ASP A 241 -15.11 -3.53 -8.09
N GLY A 242 -13.94 -4.06 -7.72
CA GLY A 242 -13.12 -3.62 -6.60
C GLY A 242 -12.51 -2.23 -6.80
N ASP A 243 -11.71 -1.81 -5.83
CA ASP A 243 -11.15 -0.46 -5.78
C ASP A 243 -9.74 -0.43 -6.42
N TRP A 244 -9.27 0.78 -6.72
CA TRP A 244 -7.98 1.05 -7.35
C TRP A 244 -7.27 2.17 -6.62
N LEU A 245 -5.95 2.10 -6.52
CA LEU A 245 -5.13 3.17 -5.99
C LEU A 245 -4.01 3.47 -6.97
N VAL A 246 -3.81 4.74 -7.28
CA VAL A 246 -2.65 5.19 -8.05
C VAL A 246 -1.50 5.49 -7.10
N GLU A 247 -0.32 4.97 -7.41
CA GLU A 247 0.90 5.20 -6.66
C GLU A 247 2.03 5.68 -7.58
N CYS A 248 2.89 6.56 -7.09
CA CYS A 248 4.11 6.97 -7.78
C CYS A 248 5.18 7.46 -6.79
N ASP A 249 6.19 6.64 -6.50
CA ASP A 249 7.34 7.05 -5.68
C ASP A 249 8.30 7.93 -6.52
N ALA A 250 8.02 9.23 -6.59
CA ALA A 250 8.72 10.10 -7.54
C ALA A 250 9.27 11.41 -6.95
N TRP A 251 9.51 11.50 -5.64
CA TRP A 251 10.25 12.64 -5.09
C TRP A 251 11.68 12.68 -5.69
N PRO A 252 12.15 13.78 -6.34
CA PRO A 252 11.73 15.18 -6.21
C PRO A 252 11.01 15.77 -7.44
N ASN A 253 10.36 14.96 -8.29
CA ASN A 253 9.55 15.44 -9.40
C ASN A 253 8.35 16.26 -8.89
N ASP A 254 7.63 16.94 -9.78
CA ASP A 254 6.42 17.69 -9.43
C ASP A 254 5.27 16.71 -9.14
N PRO A 255 4.90 16.47 -7.87
CA PRO A 255 3.92 15.45 -7.52
C PRO A 255 2.51 15.81 -8.00
N VAL A 256 2.21 17.11 -8.18
CA VAL A 256 0.92 17.57 -8.69
C VAL A 256 0.82 17.28 -10.18
N ALA A 257 1.89 17.51 -10.93
CA ALA A 257 1.94 17.17 -12.36
C ALA A 257 1.82 15.65 -12.57
N ASP A 258 2.52 14.86 -11.76
CA ASP A 258 2.50 13.39 -11.81
C ASP A 258 1.11 12.82 -11.45
N CYS A 259 0.48 13.37 -10.42
CA CYS A 259 -0.90 13.03 -10.04
C CYS A 259 -1.88 13.35 -11.17
N LYS A 260 -1.75 14.53 -11.79
CA LYS A 260 -2.60 14.95 -12.92
C LYS A 260 -2.38 14.07 -14.14
N GLN A 261 -1.12 13.78 -14.50
CA GLN A 261 -0.79 12.88 -15.60
C GLN A 261 -1.47 11.53 -15.43
N SER A 262 -1.39 10.96 -14.23
CA SER A 262 -2.01 9.66 -13.93
C SER A 262 -3.53 9.72 -13.97
N TYR A 263 -4.15 10.81 -13.49
CA TYR A 263 -5.59 11.03 -13.61
C TYR A 263 -6.05 11.09 -15.07
N GLU A 264 -5.34 11.83 -15.93
CA GLU A 264 -5.65 11.93 -17.36
C GLU A 264 -5.50 10.59 -18.08
N TYR A 265 -4.48 9.79 -17.74
CA TYR A 265 -4.29 8.44 -18.31
C TYR A 265 -5.50 7.52 -18.03
N LEU A 266 -6.07 7.62 -16.83
CA LEU A 266 -7.20 6.78 -16.42
C LEU A 266 -8.55 7.20 -17.01
N LYS A 267 -8.64 8.41 -17.62
CA LYS A 267 -9.86 8.84 -18.32
C LYS A 267 -10.13 7.92 -19.51
N GLY A 268 -11.32 7.31 -19.54
CA GLY A 268 -11.68 6.34 -20.57
C GLY A 268 -11.18 4.91 -20.30
N LEU A 269 -10.46 4.67 -19.21
CA LEU A 269 -10.15 3.33 -18.70
C LEU A 269 -11.02 2.99 -17.48
N LEU A 270 -11.03 3.89 -16.48
CA LEU A 270 -11.71 3.70 -15.20
C LEU A 270 -12.70 4.81 -14.83
N PHE A 271 -12.57 6.02 -15.41
CA PHE A 271 -13.53 7.13 -15.28
C PHE A 271 -14.52 7.18 -16.45
#